data_AF-A0A7S3XJ08-F1
#
_entry.id   AF-A0A7S3XJ08-F1
#
_cell.length_a   1.000
_cell.length_b   1.000
_cell.length_c   1.000
_cell.angle_alpha   90.00
_cell.angle_beta   90.00
_cell.angle_gamma   90.00
#
_symmetry.space_group_name_H-M   'P 1'
#
loop_
_entity.id
_entity.type
_entity.pdbx_description
1 polymer ?
#
loop_
_entity_poly.entity_id
_entity_poly.type
_entity_poly.pdbx_seq_one_letter_code
_entity_poly.pdbx_strand_id
1 'polypeptide(L)'
;RICSFGTARVMCAPEPRDQPTDLVATPWYRAPEILNGWRTYTEAVDLWSLGCIIAELYRRDPLLPGRTALQQLQLCVQVTGTPTREELAHFPSEKARNLIATRMKNVPVMNLREY
;
A
#
# COMPACT_ATOMS: atom_id res chain seq x y z
N ARG A 1 -12.84 -5.45 19.72
CA ARG A 1 -11.98 -6.67 19.76
C ARG A 1 -11.47 -6.90 18.35
N ILE A 2 -10.16 -7.13 18.17
CA ILE A 2 -9.55 -7.42 16.86
C ILE A 2 -9.49 -8.94 16.69
N CYS A 3 -9.78 -9.45 15.50
CA CYS A 3 -9.73 -10.87 15.15
C CYS A 3 -9.14 -11.07 13.74
N SER A 4 -8.92 -12.33 13.35
CA SER A 4 -8.39 -12.72 12.03
C SER A 4 -6.90 -12.43 11.80
N PHE A 5 -6.02 -13.01 12.62
CA PHE A 5 -4.56 -12.88 12.53
C PHE A 5 -3.89 -13.75 11.44
N GLY A 6 -4.62 -14.21 10.41
CA GLY A 6 -4.08 -15.10 9.37
C GLY A 6 -2.95 -14.48 8.53
N THR A 7 -2.89 -13.16 8.47
CA THR A 7 -1.83 -12.39 7.78
C THR A 7 -0.82 -11.78 8.75
N ALA A 8 -0.94 -12.00 10.06
CA ALA A 8 0.02 -11.48 11.03
C ALA A 8 1.40 -12.13 10.84
N ARG A 9 2.46 -11.38 11.15
CA ARG A 9 3.86 -11.80 11.00
C ARG A 9 4.66 -11.44 12.26
N VAL A 10 5.72 -12.20 12.52
CA VAL A 10 6.65 -11.92 13.62
C VAL A 10 7.82 -11.13 13.05
N MET A 11 7.96 -9.87 13.47
CA MET A 11 8.94 -8.91 12.95
C MET A 11 10.41 -9.35 13.05
N CYS A 12 10.76 -10.15 14.06
CA CYS A 12 12.14 -10.61 14.31
C CYS A 12 12.42 -12.04 13.83
N ALA A 13 11.50 -12.68 13.11
CA ALA A 13 11.74 -14.02 12.60
C ALA A 13 12.62 -13.98 11.33
N PRO A 14 13.54 -14.94 11.14
CA PRO A 14 14.18 -15.13 9.84
C PRO A 14 13.12 -15.54 8.82
N GLU A 15 12.68 -14.58 8.00
CA GLU A 15 11.64 -14.81 6.98
C GLU A 15 12.06 -15.95 6.02
N PRO A 16 11.21 -16.96 5.76
CA PRO A 16 11.41 -17.85 4.63
C PRO A 16 11.34 -17.01 3.35
N ARG A 17 12.46 -17.00 2.61
CA ARG A 17 12.81 -16.01 1.57
C ARG A 17 11.85 -15.94 0.35
N ASP A 18 10.86 -16.81 0.23
CA ASP A 18 10.20 -17.10 -1.04
C ASP A 18 8.68 -17.29 -0.97
N GLN A 19 7.97 -16.67 -0.04
CA GLN A 19 6.50 -16.64 -0.13
C GLN A 19 6.02 -15.31 -0.72
N PRO A 20 5.72 -15.25 -2.04
CA PRO A 20 4.92 -14.16 -2.55
C PRO A 20 3.64 -14.13 -1.72
N THR A 21 3.37 -12.98 -1.11
CA THR A 21 2.15 -12.75 -0.36
C THR A 21 1.02 -12.50 -1.37
N ASP A 22 0.78 -13.49 -2.23
CA ASP A 22 -0.37 -13.55 -3.15
C ASP A 22 -1.60 -13.90 -2.32
N LEU A 23 -1.93 -13.02 -1.39
CA LEU A 23 -3.15 -13.11 -0.62
C LEU A 23 -4.31 -12.72 -1.54
N VAL A 24 -5.13 -13.71 -1.86
CA VAL A 24 -6.42 -13.58 -2.56
C VAL A 24 -7.40 -12.84 -1.64
N ALA A 25 -7.19 -11.54 -1.51
CA ALA A 25 -8.01 -10.67 -0.67
C ALA A 25 -8.09 -9.27 -1.30
N THR A 26 -9.13 -8.52 -0.93
CA THR A 26 -9.35 -7.15 -1.37
C THR A 26 -8.18 -6.26 -0.94
N PRO A 27 -7.50 -5.54 -1.84
CA PRO A 27 -6.27 -4.81 -1.52
C PRO A 27 -6.50 -3.44 -0.86
N TRP A 28 -7.75 -3.07 -0.55
CA TRP A 28 -8.15 -1.68 -0.21
C TRP A 28 -7.43 -1.07 0.98
N TYR A 29 -7.01 -1.90 1.92
CA TYR A 29 -6.35 -1.46 3.16
C TYR A 29 -4.84 -1.71 3.15
N ARG A 30 -4.27 -2.23 2.05
CA ARG A 30 -2.84 -2.58 2.00
C ARG A 30 -1.97 -1.34 1.81
N ALA A 31 -0.90 -1.27 2.60
CA ALA A 31 0.10 -0.23 2.52
C ALA A 31 0.92 -0.30 1.20
N PRO A 32 1.40 0.83 0.67
CA PRO A 32 2.14 0.88 -0.59
C PRO A 32 3.43 0.04 -0.61
N GLU A 33 4.14 -0.06 0.52
CA GLU A 33 5.34 -0.88 0.69
C GLU A 33 5.05 -2.38 0.56
N ILE A 34 3.89 -2.84 1.06
CA ILE A 34 3.42 -4.21 0.87
C ILE A 34 3.09 -4.47 -0.60
N LEU A 35 2.40 -3.53 -1.27
CA LEU A 35 2.04 -3.64 -2.68
C LEU A 35 3.26 -3.64 -3.62
N ASN A 36 4.35 -2.98 -3.21
CA ASN A 36 5.61 -2.97 -3.94
C ASN A 36 6.55 -4.14 -3.63
N GLY A 37 6.14 -5.06 -2.75
CA GLY A 37 6.93 -6.23 -2.39
C GLY A 37 8.19 -5.88 -1.59
N TRP A 38 8.12 -4.86 -0.73
CA TRP A 38 9.19 -4.60 0.23
C TRP A 38 9.32 -5.81 1.16
N ARG A 39 10.55 -6.29 1.33
CA ARG A 39 10.85 -7.43 2.21
C ARG A 39 10.91 -7.03 3.68
N THR A 40 11.13 -5.74 3.92
CA THR A 40 11.21 -5.13 5.24
C THR A 40 10.13 -4.06 5.32
N TYR A 41 9.17 -4.27 6.19
CA TYR A 41 8.10 -3.33 6.52
C TYR A 41 7.92 -3.32 8.03
N THR A 42 7.36 -2.25 8.58
CA THR A 42 7.18 -2.06 10.03
C THR A 42 5.72 -2.11 10.42
N GLU A 43 5.41 -1.93 11.70
CA GLU A 43 4.07 -1.74 12.23
C GLU A 43 3.33 -0.55 11.58
N ALA A 44 4.03 0.32 10.85
CA ALA A 44 3.43 1.40 10.07
C ALA A 44 2.42 0.90 9.02
N VAL A 45 2.54 -0.35 8.54
CA VAL A 45 1.56 -0.93 7.60
C VAL A 45 0.16 -1.06 8.22
N ASP A 46 0.09 -1.27 9.54
CA ASP A 46 -1.17 -1.34 10.27
C ASP A 46 -1.76 0.07 10.46
N LEU A 47 -0.92 1.08 10.67
CA LEU A 47 -1.36 2.48 10.74
C LEU A 47 -1.92 2.98 9.41
N TRP A 48 -1.35 2.55 8.29
CA TRP A 48 -1.93 2.81 6.96
C TRP A 48 -3.34 2.21 6.84
N SER A 49 -3.47 0.93 7.21
CA SER A 49 -4.74 0.21 7.18
C SER A 49 -5.79 0.91 8.06
N LEU A 50 -5.40 1.32 9.27
CA LEU A 50 -6.22 2.08 10.19
C LEU A 50 -6.67 3.43 9.61
N GLY A 51 -5.76 4.16 8.96
CA GLY A 51 -6.09 5.43 8.30
C GLY A 51 -7.17 5.26 7.22
N CYS A 52 -7.05 4.21 6.40
CA CYS A 52 -8.06 3.87 5.39
C CYS A 52 -9.42 3.55 6.03
N ILE A 53 -9.45 2.79 7.12
CA ILE A 53 -10.67 2.45 7.86
C ILE A 53 -11.31 3.69 8.48
N ILE A 54 -10.53 4.56 9.12
CA ILE A 54 -11.04 5.81 9.72
C ILE A 54 -11.67 6.70 8.65
N ALA A 55 -11.00 6.86 7.50
CA ALA A 55 -11.54 7.65 6.39
C ALA A 55 -12.82 7.01 5.81
N GLU A 56 -12.86 5.69 5.66
CA GLU A 56 -14.06 4.97 5.22
C GLU A 56 -15.22 5.12 6.20
N LEU A 57 -14.96 5.07 7.52
CA LEU A 57 -16.00 5.28 8.53
C LEU A 57 -16.57 6.70 8.51
N TYR A 58 -15.71 7.70 8.29
CA TYR A 58 -16.12 9.10 8.16
C TYR A 58 -16.99 9.31 6.91
N ARG A 59 -16.57 8.75 5.77
CA ARG A 59 -17.21 8.95 4.47
C ARG A 59 -18.36 7.99 4.16
N ARG A 60 -18.44 6.87 4.89
CA ARG A 60 -19.30 5.71 4.60
C ARG A 60 -19.03 5.04 3.24
N ASP A 61 -17.86 5.28 2.65
CA ASP A 61 -17.44 4.70 1.37
C ASP A 61 -15.91 4.42 1.38
N PRO A 62 -15.42 3.29 0.82
CA PRO A 62 -14.02 2.87 0.96
C PRO A 62 -13.04 3.86 0.35
N LEU A 63 -12.03 4.30 1.10
CA LEU A 63 -11.11 5.35 0.63
C LEU A 63 -10.34 4.95 -0.64
N LEU A 64 -9.83 3.72 -0.69
CA LEU A 64 -8.96 3.24 -1.76
C LEU A 64 -9.50 1.93 -2.37
N PRO A 65 -10.57 1.97 -3.19
CA PRO A 65 -11.24 0.77 -3.70
C PRO A 65 -10.54 0.17 -4.93
N GLY A 66 -9.24 -0.13 -4.85
CA GLY A 66 -8.46 -0.71 -5.95
C GLY A 66 -8.87 -2.16 -6.25
N ARG A 67 -9.03 -2.50 -7.54
CA ARG A 67 -9.38 -3.87 -7.98
C ARG A 67 -8.16 -4.74 -8.28
N THR A 68 -7.03 -4.10 -8.58
CA THR A 68 -5.75 -4.77 -8.87
C THR A 68 -4.67 -4.16 -7.99
N ALA A 69 -3.57 -4.89 -7.75
CA ALA A 69 -2.44 -4.36 -6.99
C ALA A 69 -1.89 -3.05 -7.61
N LEU A 70 -1.87 -2.97 -8.94
CA LEU A 70 -1.49 -1.77 -9.66
C LEU A 70 -2.44 -0.60 -9.40
N GLN A 71 -3.75 -0.82 -9.52
CA GLN A 71 -4.74 0.22 -9.27
C GLN A 71 -4.70 0.67 -7.80
N GLN A 72 -4.54 -0.26 -6.87
CA GLN A 72 -4.39 0.06 -5.46
C GLN A 72 -3.17 0.96 -5.23
N LEU A 73 -2.03 0.62 -5.82
CA LEU A 73 -0.81 1.42 -5.71
C LEU A 73 -0.99 2.83 -6.30
N GLN A 74 -1.72 2.97 -7.41
CA GLN A 74 -2.06 4.28 -7.98
C GLN A 74 -2.90 5.11 -7.01
N LEU A 75 -3.89 4.50 -6.34
CA LEU A 75 -4.71 5.17 -5.32
C LEU A 75 -3.87 5.58 -4.09
N CYS A 76 -2.94 4.73 -3.64
CA CYS A 76 -2.01 5.11 -2.58
C CYS A 76 -1.20 6.36 -2.97
N VAL A 77 -0.69 6.41 -4.21
CA VAL A 77 0.05 7.58 -4.74
C VAL A 77 -0.84 8.83 -4.86
N GLN A 78 -2.14 8.69 -5.12
CA GLN A 78 -3.05 9.84 -5.06
C GLN A 78 -3.12 10.43 -3.66
N VAL A 79 -3.02 9.62 -2.60
CA VAL A 79 -3.08 10.12 -1.21
C VAL A 79 -1.72 10.66 -0.76
N THR A 80 -0.63 9.97 -1.06
CA THR A 80 0.71 10.31 -0.57
C THR A 80 1.47 11.29 -1.46
N GLY A 81 1.03 11.44 -2.72
CA GLY A 81 1.80 12.08 -3.78
C GLY A 81 2.77 11.13 -4.48
N THR A 82 3.27 11.58 -5.64
CA THR A 82 4.26 10.85 -6.44
C THR A 82 5.60 10.82 -5.71
N PRO A 83 6.18 9.62 -5.47
CA PRO A 83 7.46 9.53 -4.78
C PRO A 83 8.58 10.19 -5.60
N THR A 84 9.51 10.81 -4.88
CA THR A 84 10.72 11.43 -5.42
C THR A 84 11.65 10.39 -6.06
N ARG A 85 12.64 10.86 -6.84
CA ARG A 85 13.61 9.96 -7.48
C ARG A 85 14.46 9.22 -6.45
N GLU A 86 14.76 9.89 -5.34
CA GLU A 86 15.50 9.37 -4.20
C GLU A 86 14.69 8.29 -3.48
N GLU A 87 13.40 8.52 -3.21
CA GLU A 87 12.52 7.52 -2.62
C GLU A 87 12.37 6.30 -3.52
N LEU A 88 12.15 6.51 -4.82
CA LEU A 88 12.08 5.42 -5.80
C LEU A 88 13.36 4.59 -5.87
N ALA A 89 14.54 5.19 -5.61
CA ALA A 89 15.80 4.45 -5.62
C ALA A 89 15.86 3.35 -4.54
N HIS A 90 15.14 3.53 -3.43
CA HIS A 90 15.09 2.57 -2.33
C HIS A 90 14.13 1.40 -2.59
N PHE A 91 13.36 1.44 -3.68
CA PHE A 91 12.36 0.40 -3.95
C PHE A 91 13.07 -0.85 -4.48
N PRO A 92 12.81 -2.04 -3.91
CA PRO A 92 13.56 -3.25 -4.23
C PRO A 92 13.22 -3.81 -5.63
N SER A 93 12.02 -3.53 -6.15
CA SER A 93 11.56 -4.04 -7.44
C SER A 93 11.82 -3.03 -8.55
N GLU A 94 12.69 -3.38 -9.51
CA GLU A 94 12.91 -2.59 -10.73
C GLU A 94 11.63 -2.42 -11.55
N LYS A 95 10.82 -3.47 -11.62
CA LYS A 95 9.50 -3.42 -12.27
C LYS A 95 8.59 -2.38 -11.61
N ALA A 96 8.55 -2.33 -10.28
CA ALA A 96 7.76 -1.33 -9.55
C ALA A 96 8.28 0.10 -9.79
N ARG A 97 9.61 0.30 -9.73
CA ARG A 97 10.24 1.60 -10.03
C ARG A 97 9.88 2.11 -11.42
N ASN A 98 10.07 1.27 -12.43
CA ASN A 98 9.75 1.62 -13.82
C ASN A 98 8.26 1.88 -14.01
N LEU A 99 7.41 1.11 -13.34
CA LEU A 99 5.97 1.29 -13.41
C LEU A 99 5.55 2.62 -12.81
N ILE A 100 6.04 3.01 -11.63
CA ILE A 100 5.69 4.27 -10.98
C ILE A 100 6.23 5.44 -11.81
N ALA A 101 7.50 5.37 -12.23
CA ALA A 101 8.13 6.40 -13.04
C ALA A 101 7.41 6.65 -14.38
N THR A 102 6.83 5.60 -14.99
CA THR A 102 6.17 5.69 -16.30
C THR A 102 4.67 5.97 -16.19
N ARG A 103 3.96 5.26 -15.29
CA ARG A 103 2.49 5.24 -15.22
C ARG A 103 1.91 6.15 -14.14
N MET A 104 2.73 6.67 -13.22
CA MET A 104 2.25 7.46 -12.08
C MET A 104 2.83 8.88 -11.99
N LYS A 105 3.55 9.33 -13.03
CA LYS A 105 4.26 10.62 -13.03
C LYS A 105 3.36 11.85 -12.84
N ASN A 106 2.10 11.76 -13.29
CA ASN A 106 1.11 12.85 -13.27
C ASN A 106 -0.20 12.44 -12.57
N VAL A 107 -0.12 11.57 -11.56
CA VAL A 107 -1.30 11.17 -10.80
C VAL A 107 -1.76 12.36 -9.95
N PRO A 108 -3.01 12.83 -10.09
CA PRO A 108 -3.50 13.96 -9.29
C PRO A 108 -3.57 13.56 -7.82
N VAL A 109 -3.09 14.44 -6.95
CA VAL A 109 -3.20 14.22 -5.50
C VAL A 109 -4.66 14.40 -5.08
N MET A 110 -5.19 13.44 -4.32
CA MET A 110 -6.54 13.47 -3.80
C MET A 110 -6.67 14.57 -2.75
N ASN A 111 -7.64 15.47 -2.94
CA ASN A 111 -7.97 16.46 -1.92
C ASN A 111 -8.89 15.83 -0.87
N LEU A 112 -8.30 15.30 0.20
CA LEU A 112 -9.05 14.65 1.29
C LEU A 112 -10.02 15.59 2.04
N ARG A 113 -9.93 16.92 1.83
CA ARG A 113 -10.86 17.90 2.45
C ARG A 113 -12.13 18.10 1.64
N GLU A 114 -12.10 17.76 0.35
CA GLU A 114 -13.24 17.89 -0.57
C GLU A 114 -14.08 16.61 -0.63
N TYR A 115 -13.72 15.60 0.16
CA TYR A 115 -14.32 14.27 0.21
C TYR A 115 -15.08 13.99 1.51
#